data_AF-A0A1M7IZ30-F1
#
_entry.id   AF-A0A1M7IZ30-F1
#
_cell.length_a   1.000
_cell.length_b   1.000
_cell.length_c   1.000
_cell.angle_alpha   90.00
_cell.angle_beta   90.00
_cell.angle_gamma   90.00
#
_symmetry.space_group_name_H-M   'P 1'
#
loop_
_entity.id
_entity.type
_entity.pdbx_description
1 polymer ?
#
loop_
_entity_poly.entity_id
_entity_poly.type
_entity_poly.pdbx_seq_one_letter_code
_entity_poly.pdbx_strand_id
1 'polypeptide(L)'
;MSKLLKRLAHVGVCVALALPVLPAGAMAQKTRTVTGGPERLIQARADAAIPGATLQCLTEALYFEARGEPVSGQRAVAEVILNRVDHPAFPNSVCGVVNQRGQFSYKGGSLRMRERAAAMRAEKIALEALSGAPRSLTGGATYFHTTYVKPSWAKRFTRTTRIGSHIFYRRGGGQRVASN
;
A
#
# COMPACT_ATOMS: atom_id res chain seq x y z
N MET A 1 73.00 16.48 11.92
CA MET A 1 73.84 16.99 13.02
C MET A 1 72.94 17.31 14.20
N SER A 2 73.21 16.71 15.37
CA SER A 2 73.02 17.31 16.72
C SER A 2 71.57 17.61 17.16
N LYS A 3 71.04 17.22 18.33
CA LYS A 3 71.51 16.70 19.62
C LYS A 3 70.22 16.20 20.31
N LEU A 4 70.19 15.00 20.91
CA LEU A 4 70.42 14.79 22.34
C LEU A 4 69.73 15.82 23.25
N LEU A 5 68.68 15.42 23.98
CA LEU A 5 68.57 15.70 25.42
C LEU A 5 67.54 14.80 26.10
N LYS A 6 68.02 14.07 27.10
CA LYS A 6 67.28 13.18 27.99
C LYS A 6 66.45 14.01 28.98
N ARG A 7 65.23 13.56 29.30
CA ARG A 7 64.55 13.87 30.57
C ARG A 7 64.00 12.58 31.17
N LEU A 8 64.66 12.14 32.25
CA LEU A 8 64.16 11.13 33.18
C LEU A 8 63.01 11.74 33.99
N ALA A 9 61.87 11.05 34.03
CA ALA A 9 60.84 11.32 35.03
C ALA A 9 60.17 10.02 35.47
N HIS A 10 60.54 9.63 36.68
CA HIS A 10 59.72 9.09 37.76
C HIS A 10 58.83 7.87 37.51
N VAL A 11 59.26 6.80 38.19
CA VAL A 11 58.55 5.58 38.56
C VAL A 11 57.18 5.91 39.16
N GLY A 12 56.12 5.50 38.47
CA GLY A 12 54.76 5.45 39.01
C GLY A 12 54.36 4.00 39.21
N VAL A 13 54.43 3.53 40.46
CA VAL A 13 53.90 2.21 40.85
C VAL A 13 52.38 2.29 40.81
N CYS A 14 51.76 1.70 39.76
CA CYS A 14 50.32 1.48 39.72
C CYS A 14 50.00 0.15 40.40
N VAL A 15 49.46 0.20 41.61
CA VAL A 15 48.84 -0.96 42.26
C VAL A 15 47.51 -1.22 41.55
N ALA A 16 47.48 -2.24 40.69
CA ALA A 16 46.27 -2.71 40.04
C ALA A 16 45.47 -3.59 41.02
N LEU A 17 44.36 -3.07 41.52
CA LEU A 17 43.37 -3.87 42.25
C LEU A 17 42.63 -4.76 41.23
N ALA A 18 42.91 -6.06 41.29
CA ALA A 18 42.20 -7.07 40.51
C ALA A 18 40.77 -7.24 41.04
N LEU A 19 39.78 -6.83 40.25
CA LEU A 19 38.38 -7.17 40.48
C LEU A 19 38.08 -8.54 39.84
N PRO A 20 37.32 -9.43 40.50
CA PRO A 20 36.96 -10.72 39.93
C PRO A 20 35.98 -10.55 38.76
N VAL A 21 36.37 -11.10 37.61
CA VAL A 21 35.54 -11.20 36.40
C VAL A 21 34.44 -12.25 36.66
N LEU A 22 33.18 -11.82 36.66
CA LEU A 22 32.02 -12.72 36.62
C LEU A 22 31.90 -13.34 35.22
N PRO A 23 31.62 -14.65 35.10
CA PRO A 23 31.42 -15.27 33.80
C PRO A 23 30.09 -14.82 33.19
N ALA A 24 30.13 -14.33 31.96
CA ALA A 24 28.95 -14.06 31.16
C ALA A 24 28.24 -15.39 30.86
N GLY A 25 27.04 -15.58 31.42
CA GLY A 25 26.16 -16.68 31.04
C GLY A 25 25.80 -16.54 29.56
N ALA A 26 26.25 -17.50 28.75
CA ALA A 26 25.85 -17.64 27.36
C ALA A 26 24.35 -17.95 27.29
N MET A 27 23.54 -16.96 26.93
CA MET A 27 22.14 -17.18 26.55
C MET A 27 22.10 -17.94 25.23
N ALA A 28 21.85 -19.25 25.31
CA ALA A 28 21.54 -20.10 24.17
C ALA A 28 20.23 -19.61 23.54
N GLN A 29 20.32 -18.84 22.46
CA GLN A 29 19.16 -18.48 21.65
C GLN A 29 18.68 -19.73 20.92
N LYS A 30 17.63 -20.36 21.45
CA LYS A 30 16.88 -21.43 20.79
C LYS A 30 16.22 -20.82 19.56
N THR A 31 16.85 -20.97 18.39
CA THR A 31 16.23 -20.67 17.09
C THR A 31 15.00 -21.56 16.94
N ARG A 32 13.82 -21.00 17.24
CA ARG A 32 12.54 -21.64 16.93
C ARG A 32 12.37 -21.60 15.42
N THR A 33 12.52 -22.76 14.77
CA THR A 33 12.02 -22.98 13.43
C THR A 33 10.51 -22.74 13.43
N VAL A 34 10.08 -21.65 12.80
CA VAL A 34 8.65 -21.32 12.65
C VAL A 34 8.09 -22.18 11.52
N THR A 35 7.58 -23.36 11.86
CA THR A 35 6.72 -24.15 10.97
C THR A 35 5.30 -23.60 11.08
N GLY A 36 5.01 -22.50 10.38
CA GLY A 36 3.68 -21.89 10.31
C GLY A 36 3.04 -22.18 8.95
N GLY A 37 1.93 -22.92 8.93
CA GLY A 37 1.14 -23.20 7.73
C GLY A 37 0.50 -21.93 7.11
N PRO A 38 -0.30 -22.09 6.03
CA PRO A 38 -0.90 -20.97 5.29
C PRO A 38 -1.74 -20.01 6.15
N GLU A 39 -2.29 -20.50 7.26
CA GLU A 39 -3.07 -19.72 8.22
C GLU A 39 -2.27 -18.60 8.91
N ARG A 40 -0.97 -18.82 9.22
CA ARG A 40 -0.11 -17.75 9.76
C ARG A 40 0.28 -16.73 8.70
N LEU A 41 0.36 -17.11 7.43
CA LEU A 41 0.61 -16.16 6.34
C LEU A 41 -0.62 -15.26 6.10
N ILE A 42 -1.82 -15.79 6.29
CA ILE A 42 -3.07 -15.02 6.26
C ILE A 42 -3.12 -14.07 7.47
N GLN A 43 -2.82 -14.57 8.68
CA GLN A 43 -2.81 -13.73 9.89
C GLN A 43 -1.74 -12.62 9.83
N ALA A 44 -0.53 -12.93 9.36
CA ALA A 44 0.55 -11.93 9.23
C ALA A 44 0.23 -10.83 8.20
N ARG A 45 -0.61 -11.10 7.20
CA ARG A 45 -1.15 -10.07 6.29
C ARG A 45 -2.24 -9.24 6.93
N ALA A 46 -3.05 -9.83 7.82
CA ALA A 46 -4.06 -9.11 8.60
C ALA A 46 -3.43 -8.21 9.68
N ASP A 47 -2.29 -8.63 10.25
CA ASP A 47 -1.55 -7.89 11.28
C ASP A 47 -0.60 -6.81 10.70
N ALA A 48 -0.34 -6.86 9.38
CA ALA A 48 0.45 -5.83 8.72
C ALA A 48 -0.37 -4.54 8.64
N ALA A 49 0.00 -3.55 9.46
CA ALA A 49 -0.59 -2.22 9.40
C ALA A 49 -0.58 -1.70 7.96
N ILE A 50 -1.75 -1.24 7.48
CA ILE A 50 -1.88 -0.65 6.14
C ILE A 50 -0.89 0.52 6.02
N PRO A 51 0.06 0.50 5.07
CA PRO A 51 1.02 1.58 4.95
C PRO A 51 0.30 2.91 4.68
N GLY A 52 0.63 3.96 5.42
CA GLY A 52 -0.05 5.27 5.31
C GLY A 52 -0.04 5.85 3.90
N ALA A 53 1.05 5.64 3.14
CA ALA A 53 1.14 6.05 1.73
C ALA A 53 0.12 5.32 0.84
N THR A 54 -0.12 4.02 1.07
CA THR A 54 -1.11 3.22 0.34
C THR A 54 -2.52 3.75 0.59
N LEU A 55 -2.84 4.01 1.86
CA LEU A 55 -4.12 4.61 2.25
C LEU A 55 -4.31 5.98 1.61
N GLN A 56 -3.28 6.82 1.63
CA GLN A 56 -3.32 8.15 1.04
C GLN A 56 -3.57 8.09 -0.47
N CYS A 57 -2.85 7.25 -1.22
CA CYS A 57 -3.03 7.09 -2.66
C CYS A 57 -4.46 6.66 -3.01
N LEU A 58 -5.01 5.67 -2.29
CA LEU A 58 -6.37 5.21 -2.56
C LEU A 58 -7.40 6.28 -2.19
N THR A 59 -7.24 6.93 -1.03
CA THR A 59 -8.12 8.03 -0.57
C THR A 59 -8.20 9.15 -1.60
N GLU A 60 -7.04 9.58 -2.10
CA GLU A 60 -6.95 10.64 -3.10
C GLU A 60 -7.67 10.24 -4.39
N ALA A 61 -7.45 9.02 -4.87
CA ALA A 61 -8.13 8.50 -6.06
C ALA A 61 -9.66 8.47 -5.88
N LEU A 62 -10.15 7.95 -4.75
CA LEU A 62 -11.58 7.91 -4.48
C LEU A 62 -12.20 9.29 -4.36
N TYR A 63 -11.49 10.24 -3.74
CA TYR A 63 -11.98 11.60 -3.61
C TYR A 63 -12.14 12.28 -4.98
N PHE A 64 -11.13 12.20 -5.85
CA PHE A 64 -11.18 12.92 -7.11
C PHE A 64 -11.99 12.22 -8.20
N GLU A 65 -12.09 10.89 -8.16
CA GLU A 65 -12.86 10.13 -9.14
C GLU A 65 -14.33 9.92 -8.75
N ALA A 66 -14.64 9.87 -7.45
CA ALA A 66 -15.92 9.33 -7.01
C ALA A 66 -16.58 10.06 -5.82
N ARG A 67 -16.08 11.21 -5.35
CA ARG A 67 -16.68 11.86 -4.16
C ARG A 67 -18.15 12.23 -4.28
N GLY A 68 -18.62 12.47 -5.51
CA GLY A 68 -20.03 12.77 -5.83
C GLY A 68 -20.89 11.54 -6.08
N GLU A 69 -20.30 10.34 -6.09
CA GLU A 69 -21.01 9.09 -6.32
C GLU A 69 -21.64 8.54 -5.02
N PRO A 70 -22.68 7.70 -5.12
CA PRO A 70 -23.15 6.93 -3.97
C PRO A 70 -22.00 6.09 -3.38
N VAL A 71 -22.14 5.68 -2.11
CA VAL A 71 -21.11 4.88 -1.41
C VAL A 71 -20.75 3.60 -2.19
N SER A 72 -21.72 2.96 -2.83
CA SER A 72 -21.48 1.81 -3.72
C SER A 72 -20.63 2.16 -4.94
N GLY A 73 -20.78 3.36 -5.51
CA GLY A 73 -19.94 3.84 -6.62
C GLY A 73 -18.50 4.11 -6.19
N GLN A 74 -18.30 4.69 -5.00
CA GLN A 74 -16.96 4.89 -4.42
C GLN A 74 -16.27 3.54 -4.14
N ARG A 75 -16.99 2.60 -3.53
CA ARG A 75 -16.49 1.22 -3.33
C ARG A 75 -16.17 0.51 -4.64
N ALA A 76 -16.98 0.71 -5.68
CA ALA A 76 -16.74 0.14 -7.00
C ALA A 76 -15.47 0.69 -7.66
N VAL A 77 -15.14 1.98 -7.48
CA VAL A 77 -13.87 2.55 -7.95
C VAL A 77 -12.69 1.96 -7.15
N ALA A 78 -12.83 1.79 -5.83
CA ALA A 78 -11.81 1.13 -5.02
C ALA A 78 -11.56 -0.31 -5.49
N GLU A 79 -12.63 -1.05 -5.77
CA GLU A 79 -12.57 -2.40 -6.33
C GLU A 79 -11.83 -2.43 -7.66
N VAL A 80 -12.09 -1.49 -8.59
CA VAL A 80 -11.33 -1.40 -9.86
C VAL A 80 -9.84 -1.20 -9.62
N ILE A 81 -9.46 -0.31 -8.69
CA ILE A 81 -8.05 -0.05 -8.38
C ILE A 81 -7.38 -1.31 -7.84
N LEU A 82 -8.02 -2.03 -6.92
CA LEU A 82 -7.49 -3.27 -6.36
C LEU A 82 -7.47 -4.41 -7.39
N ASN A 83 -8.47 -4.49 -8.28
CA ASN A 83 -8.46 -5.43 -9.40
C ASN A 83 -7.30 -5.17 -10.37
N ARG A 84 -6.89 -3.90 -10.53
CA ARG A 84 -5.68 -3.56 -11.30
C ARG A 84 -4.42 -4.04 -10.56
N VAL A 85 -4.31 -3.78 -9.26
CA VAL A 85 -3.17 -4.25 -8.45
C VAL A 85 -2.96 -5.76 -8.60
N ASP A 86 -4.04 -6.54 -8.65
CA ASP A 86 -3.99 -8.00 -8.80
C ASP A 86 -3.75 -8.48 -10.23
N HIS A 87 -3.86 -7.60 -11.23
CA HIS A 87 -3.85 -7.99 -12.64
C HIS A 87 -2.48 -7.69 -13.28
N PRO A 88 -1.84 -8.66 -13.97
CA PRO A 88 -0.44 -8.56 -14.43
C PRO A 88 -0.16 -7.46 -15.45
N ALA A 89 -1.20 -6.94 -16.11
CA ALA A 89 -1.09 -5.81 -17.04
C ALA A 89 -0.98 -4.43 -16.36
N PHE A 90 -1.02 -4.35 -15.02
CA PHE A 90 -0.94 -3.11 -14.27
C PHE A 90 0.15 -3.19 -13.18
N PRO A 91 0.56 -2.06 -12.59
CA PRO A 91 1.45 -2.04 -11.44
C PRO A 91 0.86 -2.84 -10.27
N ASN A 92 1.72 -3.54 -9.55
CA ASN A 92 1.38 -4.39 -8.42
C ASN A 92 1.27 -3.64 -7.08
N SER A 93 0.99 -2.34 -7.11
CA SER A 93 0.77 -1.53 -5.91
C SER A 93 -0.28 -0.45 -6.15
N VAL A 94 -1.01 -0.09 -5.10
CA VAL A 94 -2.07 0.95 -5.17
C VAL A 94 -1.50 2.27 -5.68
N CYS A 95 -0.41 2.75 -5.08
CA CYS A 95 0.24 3.98 -5.55
C CYS A 95 0.80 3.84 -6.97
N GLY A 96 1.28 2.65 -7.35
CA GLY A 96 1.68 2.36 -8.73
C GLY A 96 0.51 2.57 -9.70
N VAL A 97 -0.65 1.95 -9.43
CA VAL A 97 -1.87 2.08 -10.24
C VAL A 97 -2.36 3.53 -10.27
N VAL A 98 -2.43 4.19 -9.10
CA VAL A 98 -2.95 5.57 -8.96
C VAL A 98 -2.06 6.60 -9.67
N ASN A 99 -0.75 6.37 -9.72
CA ASN A 99 0.19 7.33 -10.31
C ASN A 99 0.58 7.01 -11.77
N GLN A 100 -0.05 6.02 -12.40
CA GLN A 100 0.11 5.80 -13.84
C GLN A 100 -0.38 7.02 -14.64
N ARG A 101 0.43 7.46 -15.61
CA ARG A 101 0.12 8.63 -16.45
C ARG A 101 -1.21 8.42 -17.19
N GLY A 102 -2.09 9.41 -17.11
CA GLY A 102 -3.39 9.40 -17.79
C GLY A 102 -4.49 8.56 -17.14
N GLN A 103 -4.23 7.88 -16.01
CA GLN A 103 -5.25 7.07 -15.32
C GLN A 103 -6.19 7.91 -14.46
N PHE A 104 -5.71 9.04 -13.94
CA PHE A 104 -6.43 9.88 -12.98
C PHE A 104 -6.22 11.35 -13.37
N SER A 105 -7.28 12.03 -13.81
CA SER A 105 -7.20 13.31 -14.54
C SER A 105 -6.78 14.50 -13.68
N TYR A 106 -6.77 14.33 -12.37
CA TYR A 106 -6.37 15.36 -11.40
C TYR A 106 -4.83 15.42 -11.18
N LYS A 107 -4.07 14.48 -11.73
CA LYS A 107 -2.61 14.46 -11.62
C LYS A 107 -1.99 15.46 -12.61
N GLY A 108 -1.53 16.60 -12.11
CA GLY A 108 -0.91 17.67 -12.92
C GLY A 108 -1.12 19.10 -12.40
N GLY A 109 -1.92 19.29 -11.35
CA GLY A 109 -2.13 20.59 -10.70
C GLY A 109 -2.10 20.50 -9.18
N SER A 110 -2.08 21.65 -8.50
CA SER A 110 -2.21 21.76 -7.04
C SER A 110 -3.68 21.55 -6.62
N LEU A 111 -4.14 20.30 -6.72
CA LEU A 111 -5.49 19.93 -6.29
C LEU A 111 -5.47 19.46 -4.85
N ARG A 112 -6.30 20.10 -4.03
CA ARG A 112 -6.50 19.77 -2.61
C ARG A 112 -7.89 19.16 -2.41
N MET A 113 -8.00 18.23 -1.46
CA MET A 113 -9.30 17.72 -1.01
C MET A 113 -10.01 18.79 -0.16
N ARG A 114 -10.77 19.67 -0.83
CA ARG A 114 -11.41 20.83 -0.20
C ARG A 114 -12.66 20.47 0.62
N GLU A 115 -13.34 19.38 0.29
CA GLU A 115 -14.58 18.96 0.93
C GLU A 115 -14.28 17.95 2.04
N ARG A 116 -14.14 18.43 3.28
CA ARG A 116 -13.72 17.61 4.43
C ARG A 116 -14.59 16.37 4.62
N ALA A 117 -15.91 16.49 4.52
CA ALA A 117 -16.82 15.36 4.68
C ALA A 117 -16.63 14.29 3.59
N ALA A 118 -16.38 14.71 2.34
CA ALA A 118 -16.07 13.80 1.25
C ALA A 118 -14.70 13.14 1.43
N ALA A 119 -13.69 13.88 1.89
CA ALA A 119 -12.36 13.34 2.19
C ALA A 119 -12.42 12.25 3.27
N MET A 120 -13.13 12.50 4.38
CA MET A 120 -13.31 11.50 5.44
C MET A 120 -14.06 10.26 4.95
N ARG A 121 -15.07 10.42 4.08
CA ARG A 121 -15.77 9.27 3.47
C ARG A 121 -14.84 8.48 2.55
N ALA A 122 -14.09 9.15 1.70
CA ALA A 122 -13.13 8.51 0.79
C ALA A 122 -12.07 7.73 1.58
N GLU A 123 -11.52 8.32 2.65
CA GLU A 123 -10.55 7.67 3.53
C GLU A 123 -11.14 6.44 4.23
N LYS A 124 -12.35 6.55 4.77
CA LYS A 124 -13.04 5.41 5.39
C LYS A 124 -13.23 4.26 4.40
N ILE A 125 -13.68 4.55 3.18
CA ILE A 125 -13.89 3.53 2.14
C ILE A 125 -12.55 2.94 1.68
N ALA A 126 -11.51 3.76 1.56
CA ALA A 126 -10.17 3.30 1.24
C ALA A 126 -9.63 2.33 2.31
N LEU A 127 -9.82 2.67 3.59
CA LEU A 127 -9.45 1.81 4.71
C LEU A 127 -10.22 0.47 4.65
N GLU A 128 -11.55 0.52 4.52
CA GLU A 128 -12.39 -0.70 4.40
C GLU A 128 -11.91 -1.59 3.23
N ALA A 129 -11.63 -1.00 2.07
CA ALA A 129 -11.15 -1.74 0.89
C ALA A 129 -9.78 -2.37 1.11
N LEU A 130 -8.83 -1.64 1.71
CA LEU A 130 -7.48 -2.14 2.02
C LEU A 130 -7.48 -3.19 3.14
N SER A 131 -8.48 -3.16 4.02
CA SER A 131 -8.73 -4.18 5.05
C SER A 131 -9.44 -5.44 4.51
N GLY A 132 -9.64 -5.55 3.19
CA GLY A 132 -10.20 -6.75 2.57
C GLY A 132 -11.72 -6.77 2.46
N ALA A 133 -12.38 -5.60 2.40
CA ALA A 133 -13.81 -5.56 2.08
C ALA A 133 -14.13 -6.31 0.77
N PRO A 134 -15.32 -6.96 0.65
CA PRO A 134 -15.70 -7.73 -0.53
C PRO A 134 -15.66 -6.92 -1.83
N ARG A 135 -15.21 -7.58 -2.92
CA ARG A 135 -15.05 -7.02 -4.27
C ARG A 135 -16.03 -7.66 -5.27
N SER A 136 -17.32 -7.45 -5.03
CA SER A 136 -18.41 -8.06 -5.81
C SER A 136 -19.24 -7.06 -6.62
N LEU A 137 -18.91 -5.76 -6.58
CA LEU A 137 -19.76 -4.72 -7.16
C LEU A 137 -19.59 -4.60 -8.68
N THR A 138 -18.39 -4.86 -9.20
CA THR A 138 -18.04 -4.49 -10.59
C THR A 138 -17.98 -5.66 -11.55
N GLY A 139 -18.10 -6.89 -11.07
CA GLY A 139 -17.92 -8.09 -11.90
C GLY A 139 -16.48 -8.26 -12.42
N GLY A 140 -15.49 -7.81 -11.64
CA GLY A 140 -14.07 -7.87 -12.01
C GLY A 140 -13.67 -6.81 -13.04
N ALA A 141 -14.25 -5.61 -12.95
CA ALA A 141 -13.89 -4.52 -13.85
C ALA A 141 -12.47 -4.02 -13.54
N THR A 142 -11.76 -3.62 -14.60
CA THR A 142 -10.44 -2.95 -14.52
C THR A 142 -10.47 -1.57 -15.19
N TYR A 143 -11.63 -1.16 -15.72
CA TYR A 143 -11.85 0.12 -16.38
C TYR A 143 -13.24 0.65 -16.01
N PHE A 144 -13.38 1.98 -15.99
CA PHE A 144 -14.67 2.64 -15.90
C PHE A 144 -14.61 3.98 -16.62
N HIS A 145 -15.78 4.55 -16.91
CA HIS A 145 -15.92 5.95 -17.32
C HIS A 145 -17.27 6.49 -16.87
N THR A 146 -17.39 7.82 -16.84
CA THR A 146 -18.65 8.50 -16.52
C THR A 146 -19.59 8.51 -17.71
N THR A 147 -20.90 8.53 -17.49
CA THR A 147 -21.91 8.42 -18.56
C THR A 147 -21.86 9.53 -19.61
N TYR A 148 -21.21 10.65 -19.32
CA TYR A 148 -21.10 11.81 -20.21
C TYR A 148 -19.85 11.79 -21.09
N VAL A 149 -18.94 10.82 -20.94
CA VAL A 149 -17.79 10.63 -21.83
C VAL A 149 -17.94 9.36 -22.66
N LYS A 150 -17.33 9.31 -23.85
CA LYS A 150 -17.43 8.14 -24.76
C LYS A 150 -16.05 7.71 -25.26
N PRO A 151 -15.26 7.00 -24.44
CA PRO A 151 -13.93 6.58 -24.85
C PRO A 151 -13.99 5.48 -25.93
N SER A 152 -13.08 5.54 -26.90
CA SER A 152 -13.04 4.59 -28.03
C SER A 152 -12.85 3.13 -27.58
N TRP A 153 -12.12 2.91 -26.48
CA TRP A 153 -11.89 1.58 -25.91
C TRP A 153 -13.16 0.92 -25.37
N ALA A 154 -14.20 1.68 -24.99
CA ALA A 154 -15.41 1.12 -24.39
C ALA A 154 -16.15 0.16 -25.34
N LYS A 155 -16.00 0.34 -26.66
CA LYS A 155 -16.59 -0.55 -27.68
C LYS A 155 -15.91 -1.92 -27.74
N ARG A 156 -14.67 -2.03 -27.25
CA ARG A 156 -13.86 -3.25 -27.30
C ARG A 156 -13.90 -4.06 -26.01
N PHE A 157 -14.39 -3.47 -24.92
CA PHE A 157 -14.40 -4.10 -23.60
C PHE A 157 -15.81 -4.54 -23.22
N THR A 158 -15.91 -5.59 -22.42
CA THR A 158 -17.19 -6.06 -21.89
C THR A 158 -17.66 -5.10 -20.82
N ARG A 159 -18.79 -4.42 -21.05
CA ARG A 159 -19.49 -3.67 -20.00
C ARG A 159 -20.01 -4.64 -18.95
N THR A 160 -19.63 -4.46 -17.69
CA THR A 160 -20.01 -5.37 -16.60
C THR A 160 -21.21 -4.85 -15.81
N THR A 161 -21.21 -3.57 -15.45
CA THR A 161 -22.29 -2.94 -14.68
C THR A 161 -22.30 -1.43 -14.85
N ARG A 162 -23.30 -0.76 -14.25
CA ARG A 162 -23.35 0.68 -14.04
C ARG A 162 -23.76 0.94 -12.59
N ILE A 163 -22.98 1.78 -11.89
CA ILE A 163 -23.27 2.20 -10.52
C ILE A 163 -23.12 3.72 -10.48
N GLY A 164 -24.19 4.43 -10.11
CA GLY A 164 -24.24 5.89 -10.18
C GLY A 164 -24.01 6.40 -11.61
N SER A 165 -23.09 7.35 -11.75
CA SER A 165 -22.71 7.91 -13.05
C SER A 165 -21.61 7.11 -13.76
N HIS A 166 -21.05 6.06 -13.12
CA HIS A 166 -19.99 5.24 -13.70
C HIS A 166 -20.50 3.99 -14.40
N ILE A 167 -19.92 3.71 -15.57
CA ILE A 167 -20.07 2.46 -16.32
C ILE A 167 -18.76 1.70 -16.24
N PHE A 168 -18.83 0.44 -15.81
CA PHE A 168 -17.67 -0.41 -15.51
C PHE A 168 -17.44 -1.44 -16.61
N TYR A 169 -16.17 -1.77 -16.85
CA TYR A 169 -15.72 -2.60 -17.96
C TYR A 169 -14.62 -3.57 -17.56
N ARG A 170 -14.70 -4.77 -18.14
CA ARG A 170 -13.64 -5.79 -18.10
C ARG A 170 -13.08 -5.98 -19.51
N ARG A 171 -11.76 -6.00 -19.63
CA ARG A 171 -11.10 -6.31 -20.90
C ARG A 171 -11.41 -7.77 -21.28
N GLY A 172 -11.95 -8.00 -22.49
CA GLY A 172 -12.28 -9.34 -22.96
C GLY A 172 -11.02 -10.21 -23.07
N GLY A 173 -11.02 -11.37 -22.40
CA GLY A 173 -9.87 -12.27 -22.29
C GLY A 173 -9.83 -13.07 -20.98
N GLY A 174 -10.85 -13.89 -20.70
CA GLY A 174 -10.71 -15.13 -19.92
C GLY A 174 -10.29 -15.14 -18.44
N GLN A 175 -10.00 -14.03 -17.76
CA GLN A 175 -9.66 -14.09 -16.33
C GLN A 175 -10.85 -13.75 -15.43
N ARG A 176 -11.43 -14.80 -14.82
CA ARG A 176 -12.25 -14.66 -13.61
C ARG A 176 -11.33 -14.10 -12.54
N VAL A 177 -11.53 -12.84 -12.15
CA VAL A 177 -10.87 -12.28 -10.96
C VAL A 177 -11.40 -13.12 -9.79
N ALA A 178 -10.49 -13.81 -9.09
CA ALA A 178 -10.84 -14.74 -8.03
C ALA A 178 -11.70 -14.02 -6.98
N SER A 179 -12.95 -14.47 -6.83
CA SER A 179 -13.76 -14.14 -5.67
C SER A 179 -13.22 -15.00 -4.53
N ASN A 180 -12.42 -14.39 -3.66
CA ASN A 180 -12.19 -14.93 -2.31
C ASN A 180 -13.29 -14.43 -1.38
#